data_AF-A0A7J4J1B3-F1
#
_entry.id   AF-A0A7J4J1B3-F1
#
_cell.length_a   1.000
_cell.length_b   1.000
_cell.length_c   1.000
_cell.angle_alpha   90.00
_cell.angle_beta   90.00
_cell.angle_gamma   90.00
#
_symmetry.space_group_name_H-M   'P 1'
#
loop_
_entity.id
_entity.type
_entity.pdbx_description
1 polymer ?
#
loop_
_entity_poly.entity_id
_entity_poly.type
_entity_poly.pdbx_seq_one_letter_code
_entity_poly.pdbx_strand_id
1 'polypeptide(L)'
;SIFSADVIGVSRPQGSGWDIGAYEYNLGQSANQSPAVSITSPSSGQTFSAPAAITISANASDSDGTVSKVEFYNGTALLGTDTTTPYTYTWGSVGAGAYSITARVTDNSGASATSGTISIVVNAQGQQFPDDDLDGVPDSTDRCPRTAIAAKSFVNIFGCALPIATKFDIRPDFNATDINGMQSLELGILAFGKVSYAGKNILLVKMLAGEDERLNLDADLNISQGKISLNPENLPQLGAPAAITLYNTNFTNPKILKDGAECTECSILGYDRDAKTLVFTVPGF
;
A
#
# COMPACT_ATOMS: atom_id res chain seq x y z
N SER A 1 -68.61 -14.28 -53.50
CA SER A 1 -67.51 -14.93 -54.22
C SER A 1 -66.19 -14.41 -53.69
N ILE A 2 -65.61 -15.18 -52.77
CA ILE A 2 -64.17 -15.43 -52.56
C ILE A 2 -63.18 -14.51 -53.30
N PHE A 3 -62.51 -13.65 -52.52
CA PHE A 3 -61.20 -13.09 -52.86
C PHE A 3 -60.23 -14.27 -53.05
N SER A 4 -59.62 -14.38 -54.23
CA SER A 4 -58.95 -15.61 -54.69
C SER A 4 -57.42 -15.53 -54.70
N ALA A 5 -56.81 -14.66 -53.89
CA ALA A 5 -55.35 -14.56 -53.78
C ALA A 5 -54.92 -14.25 -52.33
N ASP A 6 -53.85 -14.92 -51.90
CA ASP A 6 -53.10 -14.59 -50.68
C ASP A 6 -52.14 -13.40 -50.94
N VAL A 7 -51.58 -12.79 -49.90
CA VAL A 7 -50.69 -11.61 -49.93
C VAL A 7 -49.47 -11.78 -50.87
N ILE A 8 -49.09 -13.02 -51.16
CA ILE A 8 -47.99 -13.38 -52.09
C ILE A 8 -48.46 -13.79 -53.50
N GLY A 9 -49.74 -13.59 -53.84
CA GLY A 9 -50.25 -13.71 -55.21
C GLY A 9 -50.50 -15.14 -55.71
N VAL A 10 -50.53 -16.14 -54.82
CA VAL A 10 -50.81 -17.54 -55.18
C VAL A 10 -52.31 -17.84 -55.05
N SER A 11 -52.89 -18.52 -56.03
CA SER A 11 -54.32 -18.86 -56.06
C SER A 11 -54.65 -19.98 -55.07
N ARG A 12 -55.72 -19.79 -54.28
CA ARG A 12 -56.22 -20.81 -53.33
C ARG A 12 -56.94 -21.94 -54.09
N PRO A 13 -56.85 -23.21 -53.65
CA PRO A 13 -57.72 -24.29 -54.12
C PRO A 13 -59.18 -24.00 -53.74
N GLN A 14 -60.12 -24.05 -54.69
CA GLN A 14 -61.55 -23.84 -54.41
C GLN A 14 -62.30 -25.16 -54.22
N GLY A 15 -62.75 -25.43 -53.00
CA GLY A 15 -63.63 -26.53 -52.63
C GLY A 15 -64.24 -26.32 -51.24
N SER A 16 -65.42 -26.87 -50.96
CA SER A 16 -66.22 -26.61 -49.74
C SER A 16 -65.79 -27.43 -48.50
N GLY A 17 -64.53 -27.88 -48.46
CA GLY A 17 -63.93 -28.57 -47.31
C GLY A 17 -63.21 -27.58 -46.41
N TRP A 18 -63.15 -27.85 -45.10
CA TRP A 18 -62.52 -27.00 -44.09
C TRP A 18 -61.03 -26.75 -44.41
N ASP A 19 -60.65 -25.48 -44.54
CA ASP A 19 -59.27 -25.05 -44.66
C ASP A 19 -58.67 -24.82 -43.26
N ILE A 20 -57.87 -25.79 -42.78
CA ILE A 20 -57.04 -25.64 -41.58
C ILE A 20 -55.71 -25.00 -42.01
N GLY A 21 -55.71 -23.67 -42.12
CA GLY A 21 -54.66 -22.80 -41.57
C GLY A 21 -53.43 -22.43 -42.41
N ALA A 22 -53.07 -21.15 -42.33
CA ALA A 22 -51.69 -20.66 -42.29
C ALA A 22 -51.40 -20.06 -40.89
N TYR A 23 -51.79 -20.80 -39.86
CA TYR A 23 -51.16 -20.79 -38.53
C TYR A 23 -50.52 -22.19 -38.50
N GLU A 24 -49.27 -22.48 -38.15
CA GLU A 24 -48.28 -21.84 -37.30
C GLU A 24 -46.93 -22.47 -37.67
N TYR A 25 -45.88 -21.67 -37.86
CA TYR A 25 -44.52 -22.10 -37.51
C TYR A 25 -43.74 -20.84 -37.11
N ASN A 26 -44.27 -20.11 -36.13
CA ASN A 26 -43.39 -19.35 -35.25
C ASN A 26 -42.81 -20.41 -34.30
N LEU A 27 -41.79 -21.15 -34.75
CA LEU A 27 -40.96 -21.90 -33.82
C LEU A 27 -40.56 -20.90 -32.75
N GLY A 28 -40.88 -21.18 -31.49
CA GLY A 28 -40.51 -20.35 -30.34
C GLY A 28 -39.00 -20.29 -30.13
N GLN A 29 -38.22 -19.87 -31.13
CA GLN A 29 -36.88 -19.36 -30.94
C GLN A 29 -37.05 -18.00 -30.27
N SER A 30 -36.96 -18.02 -28.95
CA SER A 30 -36.57 -16.84 -28.19
C SER A 30 -35.36 -16.22 -28.88
N ALA A 31 -35.39 -14.90 -29.11
CA ALA A 31 -34.24 -14.19 -29.65
C ALA A 31 -33.01 -14.50 -28.79
N ASN A 32 -31.91 -14.90 -29.44
CA ASN A 32 -30.69 -15.30 -28.74
C ASN A 32 -30.19 -14.19 -27.81
N GLN A 33 -29.97 -14.51 -26.54
CA GLN A 33 -29.39 -13.61 -25.58
C GLN A 33 -27.87 -13.64 -25.66
N SER A 34 -27.24 -12.51 -25.33
CA SER A 34 -25.79 -12.46 -25.33
C SER A 34 -25.25 -13.24 -24.12
N PRO A 35 -24.19 -14.06 -24.29
CA PRO A 35 -23.54 -14.72 -23.17
C PRO A 35 -22.87 -13.71 -22.23
N ALA A 36 -22.46 -14.16 -21.05
CA ALA A 36 -21.72 -13.37 -20.06
C ALA A 36 -20.37 -14.02 -19.73
N VAL A 37 -19.34 -13.20 -19.47
CA VAL A 37 -18.01 -13.66 -19.07
C VAL A 37 -17.34 -12.71 -18.09
N SER A 38 -16.63 -13.28 -17.12
CA SER A 38 -15.79 -12.54 -16.17
C SER A 38 -14.48 -13.30 -15.94
N ILE A 39 -13.38 -12.56 -15.87
CA ILE A 39 -12.08 -13.12 -15.45
C ILE A 39 -12.08 -13.20 -13.92
N THR A 40 -11.76 -14.39 -13.40
CA THR A 40 -11.67 -14.66 -11.95
C THR A 40 -10.23 -14.68 -11.45
N SER A 41 -9.25 -14.91 -12.34
CA SER A 41 -7.82 -14.78 -12.08
C SER A 41 -7.11 -14.38 -13.38
N PRO A 42 -6.11 -13.49 -13.36
CA PRO A 42 -5.62 -12.72 -12.20
C PRO A 42 -6.61 -11.64 -11.73
N SER A 43 -6.40 -11.08 -10.54
CA SER A 43 -7.11 -9.89 -10.09
C SER A 43 -6.51 -8.62 -10.67
N SER A 44 -7.32 -7.57 -10.87
CA SER A 44 -6.80 -6.27 -11.33
C SER A 44 -5.79 -5.70 -10.33
N GLY A 45 -4.66 -5.22 -10.83
CA GLY A 45 -3.53 -4.72 -10.04
C GLY A 45 -2.55 -5.80 -9.56
N GLN A 46 -2.77 -7.08 -9.86
CA GLN A 46 -1.87 -8.15 -9.47
C GLN A 46 -0.49 -8.00 -10.14
N THR A 47 0.56 -8.29 -9.37
CA THR A 47 1.96 -8.20 -9.82
C THR A 47 2.63 -9.58 -9.92
N PHE A 48 3.55 -9.72 -10.86
CA PHE A 48 4.34 -10.95 -11.10
C PHE A 48 5.82 -10.61 -11.36
N SER A 49 6.69 -11.63 -11.35
CA SER A 49 8.12 -11.50 -11.71
C SER A 49 8.40 -12.22 -13.03
N ALA A 50 9.03 -11.53 -13.98
CA ALA A 50 9.37 -12.05 -15.31
C ALA A 50 10.66 -12.88 -15.29
N PRO A 51 10.70 -14.09 -15.87
CA PRO A 51 9.64 -14.65 -16.71
C PRO A 51 8.52 -15.24 -15.85
N ALA A 52 7.30 -14.78 -16.10
CA ALA A 52 6.11 -15.24 -15.37
C ALA A 52 5.34 -16.29 -16.18
N ALA A 53 4.72 -17.23 -15.47
CA ALA A 53 3.67 -18.08 -16.00
C ALA A 53 2.34 -17.67 -15.34
N ILE A 54 1.48 -17.00 -16.11
CA ILE A 54 0.25 -16.38 -15.60
C ILE A 54 -0.94 -17.24 -16.01
N THR A 55 -1.65 -17.80 -15.02
CA THR A 55 -2.87 -18.57 -15.28
C THR A 55 -4.07 -17.62 -15.27
N ILE A 56 -4.72 -17.51 -16.42
CA ILE A 56 -5.94 -16.76 -16.62
C ILE A 56 -7.11 -17.73 -16.49
N SER A 57 -8.07 -17.42 -15.63
CA SER A 57 -9.28 -18.21 -15.41
C SER A 57 -10.49 -17.33 -15.63
N ALA A 58 -11.52 -17.86 -16.29
CA ALA A 58 -12.75 -17.13 -16.55
C ALA A 58 -13.99 -17.98 -16.25
N ASN A 59 -15.01 -17.31 -15.73
CA ASN A 59 -16.36 -17.85 -15.64
C ASN A 59 -17.17 -17.32 -16.81
N ALA A 60 -17.72 -18.23 -17.62
CA ALA A 60 -18.59 -17.92 -18.73
C ALA A 60 -19.92 -18.67 -18.58
N SER A 61 -21.01 -18.01 -18.95
CA SER A 61 -22.36 -18.56 -18.85
C SER A 61 -23.24 -18.00 -19.95
N ASP A 62 -24.22 -18.78 -20.38
CA ASP A 62 -25.26 -18.38 -21.31
C ASP A 62 -26.62 -18.77 -20.75
N SER A 63 -27.62 -17.89 -20.82
CA SER A 63 -28.90 -18.05 -20.10
C SER A 63 -29.94 -18.82 -20.90
N ASP A 64 -29.87 -18.78 -22.22
CA ASP A 64 -30.79 -19.48 -23.15
C ASP A 64 -30.10 -20.51 -24.04
N GLY A 65 -28.79 -20.71 -23.87
CA GLY A 65 -28.00 -21.66 -24.65
C GLY A 65 -26.78 -22.20 -23.94
N THR A 66 -25.72 -22.42 -24.71
CA THR A 66 -24.46 -23.00 -24.28
C THR A 66 -23.28 -22.17 -24.78
N VAL A 67 -22.23 -22.09 -23.98
CA VAL A 67 -20.99 -21.44 -24.38
C VAL A 67 -20.22 -22.34 -25.36
N SER A 68 -19.95 -21.80 -26.54
CA SER A 68 -19.17 -22.47 -27.59
C SER A 68 -17.66 -22.36 -27.36
N LYS A 69 -17.18 -21.16 -26.98
CA LYS A 69 -15.76 -20.91 -26.68
C LYS A 69 -15.53 -19.68 -25.82
N VAL A 70 -14.37 -19.64 -25.14
CA VAL A 70 -13.80 -18.48 -24.46
C VAL A 70 -12.41 -18.18 -25.04
N GLU A 71 -12.19 -16.95 -25.46
CA GLU A 71 -10.94 -16.45 -26.04
C GLU A 71 -10.30 -15.45 -25.07
N PHE A 72 -9.02 -15.63 -24.74
CA PHE A 72 -8.26 -14.77 -23.83
C PHE A 72 -7.34 -13.83 -24.62
N TYR A 73 -7.32 -12.55 -24.28
CA TYR A 73 -6.58 -11.52 -25.00
C TYR A 73 -5.66 -10.72 -24.08
N ASN A 74 -4.57 -10.20 -24.65
CA ASN A 74 -3.78 -9.10 -24.10
C ASN A 74 -3.88 -7.90 -25.05
N GLY A 75 -4.62 -6.86 -24.66
CA GLY A 75 -5.00 -5.76 -25.55
C GLY A 75 -5.81 -6.29 -26.73
N THR A 76 -5.26 -6.21 -27.94
CA THR A 76 -5.87 -6.74 -29.17
C THR A 76 -5.32 -8.11 -29.58
N ALA A 77 -4.27 -8.60 -28.93
CA ALA A 77 -3.62 -9.86 -29.28
C ALA A 77 -4.33 -11.05 -28.62
N LEU A 78 -4.75 -12.04 -29.42
CA LEU A 78 -5.28 -13.29 -28.91
C LEU A 78 -4.14 -14.11 -28.27
N LEU A 79 -4.30 -14.45 -26.99
CA LEU A 79 -3.39 -15.32 -26.26
C LEU A 79 -3.74 -16.79 -26.49
N GLY A 80 -5.02 -17.13 -26.34
CA GLY A 80 -5.48 -18.52 -26.48
C GLY A 80 -7.00 -18.64 -26.45
N THR A 81 -7.47 -19.85 -26.75
CA THR A 81 -8.90 -20.19 -26.78
C THR A 81 -9.12 -21.48 -26.00
N ASP A 82 -10.16 -21.49 -25.18
CA ASP A 82 -10.62 -22.68 -24.46
C ASP A 82 -12.09 -22.95 -24.82
N THR A 83 -12.42 -24.21 -25.07
CA THR A 83 -13.76 -24.66 -25.45
C THR A 83 -14.38 -25.56 -24.37
N THR A 84 -13.65 -25.84 -23.30
CA THR A 84 -14.05 -26.77 -22.23
C THR A 84 -14.03 -26.07 -20.89
N THR A 85 -15.11 -26.21 -20.11
CA THR A 85 -15.14 -25.73 -18.73
C THR A 85 -14.36 -26.69 -17.81
N PRO A 86 -13.54 -26.21 -16.85
CA PRO A 86 -13.30 -24.82 -16.49
C PRO A 86 -12.40 -24.07 -17.49
N TYR A 87 -12.83 -22.88 -17.92
CA TYR A 87 -12.13 -22.09 -18.93
C TYR A 87 -10.85 -21.49 -18.37
N THR A 88 -9.70 -21.98 -18.82
CA THR A 88 -8.39 -21.55 -18.34
C THR A 88 -7.35 -21.44 -19.45
N TYR A 89 -6.40 -20.52 -19.29
CA TYR A 89 -5.27 -20.38 -20.19
C TYR A 89 -4.01 -19.98 -19.42
N THR A 90 -2.93 -20.74 -19.59
CA THR A 90 -1.63 -20.40 -19.00
C THR A 90 -0.79 -19.62 -20.01
N TRP A 91 -0.62 -18.32 -19.76
CA TRP A 91 0.27 -17.46 -20.53
C TRP A 91 1.70 -17.57 -19.99
N GLY A 92 2.54 -18.31 -20.70
CA GLY A 92 3.92 -18.61 -20.30
C GLY A 92 4.95 -17.57 -20.75
N SER A 93 6.09 -17.54 -20.05
CA SER A 93 7.28 -16.73 -20.38
C SER A 93 6.99 -15.24 -20.57
N VAL A 94 6.07 -14.70 -19.77
CA VAL A 94 5.69 -13.29 -19.85
C VAL A 94 6.84 -12.42 -19.37
N GLY A 95 7.32 -11.54 -20.25
CA GLY A 95 8.39 -10.57 -19.97
C GLY A 95 7.93 -9.44 -19.05
N ALA A 96 8.85 -8.54 -18.71
CA ALA A 96 8.51 -7.37 -17.91
C ALA A 96 7.64 -6.38 -18.71
N GLY A 97 6.61 -5.83 -18.08
CA GLY A 97 5.70 -4.88 -18.70
C GLY A 97 4.36 -4.75 -17.98
N ALA A 98 3.56 -3.78 -18.42
CA ALA A 98 2.16 -3.66 -18.03
C ALA A 98 1.28 -4.32 -19.11
N TYR A 99 0.30 -5.11 -18.69
CA TYR A 99 -0.57 -5.87 -19.59
C TYR A 99 -2.05 -5.66 -19.24
N SER A 100 -2.90 -5.75 -20.25
CA SER A 100 -4.35 -5.56 -20.12
C SER A 100 -5.06 -6.80 -20.67
N ILE A 101 -5.60 -7.61 -19.76
CA ILE A 101 -6.20 -8.90 -20.09
C ILE A 101 -7.72 -8.76 -20.23
N THR A 102 -8.29 -9.34 -21.27
CA THR A 102 -9.74 -9.49 -21.46
C THR A 102 -10.08 -10.92 -21.88
N ALA A 103 -11.30 -11.35 -21.59
CA ALA A 103 -11.85 -12.62 -22.08
C ALA A 103 -13.08 -12.32 -22.94
N ARG A 104 -13.21 -12.99 -24.08
CA ARG A 104 -14.38 -12.93 -24.96
C ARG A 104 -15.04 -14.30 -25.00
N VAL A 105 -16.33 -14.35 -24.71
CA VAL A 105 -17.14 -15.57 -24.81
C VAL A 105 -17.98 -15.53 -26.09
N THR A 106 -18.18 -16.68 -26.74
CA THR A 106 -19.12 -16.86 -27.86
C THR A 106 -20.07 -18.02 -27.55
N ASP A 107 -21.37 -17.84 -27.81
CA ASP A 107 -22.41 -18.87 -27.62
C ASP A 107 -22.60 -19.79 -28.84
N ASN A 108 -23.54 -20.73 -28.77
CA ASN A 108 -23.87 -21.67 -29.86
C ASN A 108 -24.66 -21.04 -31.02
N SER A 109 -25.16 -19.82 -30.88
CA SER A 109 -25.91 -19.08 -31.90
C SER A 109 -25.06 -17.99 -32.57
N GLY A 110 -23.83 -17.79 -32.10
CA GLY A 110 -22.84 -16.85 -32.62
C GLY A 110 -22.81 -15.47 -31.96
N ALA A 111 -23.59 -15.21 -30.90
CA ALA A 111 -23.43 -13.96 -30.16
C ALA A 111 -22.22 -14.02 -29.23
N SER A 112 -21.67 -12.84 -28.91
CA SER A 112 -20.44 -12.75 -28.13
C SER A 112 -20.43 -11.57 -27.18
N ALA A 113 -19.80 -11.74 -26.03
CA ALA A 113 -19.55 -10.68 -25.05
C ALA A 113 -18.08 -10.68 -24.59
N THR A 114 -17.61 -9.53 -24.12
CA THR A 114 -16.25 -9.33 -23.61
C THR A 114 -16.30 -8.93 -22.14
N SER A 115 -15.38 -9.46 -21.33
CA SER A 115 -15.24 -9.11 -19.92
C SER A 115 -14.76 -7.67 -19.72
N GLY A 116 -14.81 -7.19 -18.47
CA GLY A 116 -14.01 -6.04 -18.07
C GLY A 116 -12.50 -6.31 -18.24
N THR A 117 -11.72 -5.23 -18.36
CA THR A 117 -10.27 -5.29 -18.49
C THR A 117 -9.59 -5.53 -17.14
N ILE A 118 -8.72 -6.53 -17.08
CA ILE A 118 -7.86 -6.81 -15.93
C ILE A 118 -6.45 -6.31 -16.26
N SER A 119 -6.05 -5.20 -15.65
CA SER A 119 -4.67 -4.71 -15.73
C SER A 119 -3.76 -5.45 -14.74
N ILE A 120 -2.60 -5.92 -15.20
CA ILE A 120 -1.55 -6.55 -14.39
C ILE A 120 -0.19 -5.96 -14.73
N VAL A 121 0.78 -6.15 -13.83
CA VAL A 121 2.17 -5.74 -14.04
C VAL A 121 3.10 -6.92 -13.83
N VAL A 122 4.03 -7.14 -14.76
CA VAL A 122 5.12 -8.10 -14.60
C VAL A 122 6.41 -7.31 -14.48
N ASN A 123 7.10 -7.46 -13.35
CA ASN A 123 8.37 -6.79 -13.08
C ASN A 123 9.52 -7.67 -13.59
N ALA A 124 10.58 -7.09 -14.15
CA ALA A 124 11.76 -7.87 -14.55
C ALA A 124 12.35 -8.59 -13.33
N GLN A 125 12.73 -9.87 -13.44
CA GLN A 125 13.72 -10.42 -12.51
C GLN A 125 14.98 -9.55 -12.65
N GLY A 126 15.32 -8.81 -11.61
CA GLY A 126 16.38 -7.79 -11.68
C GLY A 126 15.90 -6.35 -11.89
N GLN A 127 14.60 -6.04 -11.77
CA GLN A 127 14.24 -4.76 -11.14
C GLN A 127 14.56 -4.88 -9.63
N GLN A 128 15.84 -5.11 -9.32
CA GLN A 128 16.43 -4.41 -8.19
C GLN A 128 16.22 -2.95 -8.57
N PHE A 129 15.36 -2.26 -7.82
CA PHE A 129 15.71 -0.87 -7.64
C PHE A 129 17.15 -0.90 -7.11
N PRO A 130 18.09 -0.18 -7.74
CA PRO A 130 19.42 -0.02 -7.17
C PRO A 130 19.23 0.24 -5.67
N ASP A 131 19.88 -0.59 -4.88
CA ASP A 131 19.87 -0.60 -3.41
C ASP A 131 21.34 -0.90 -3.09
N ASP A 132 22.13 0.16 -3.12
CA ASP A 132 23.60 0.10 -3.09
C ASP A 132 24.09 -0.47 -1.75
N ASP A 133 23.36 -0.23 -0.67
CA ASP A 133 23.70 -0.70 0.67
C ASP A 133 22.93 -1.95 1.11
N LEU A 134 21.98 -2.44 0.31
CA LEU A 134 21.23 -3.68 0.53
C LEU A 134 20.43 -3.69 1.84
N ASP A 135 19.86 -2.55 2.23
CA ASP A 135 18.99 -2.43 3.40
C ASP A 135 17.51 -2.72 3.10
N GLY A 136 17.16 -2.92 1.82
CA GLY A 136 15.81 -3.20 1.35
C GLY A 136 15.02 -1.96 0.92
N VAL A 137 15.63 -0.77 0.97
CA VAL A 137 15.06 0.48 0.48
C VAL A 137 15.73 0.87 -0.85
N PRO A 138 14.95 1.13 -1.91
CA PRO A 138 15.48 1.63 -3.19
C PRO A 138 16.29 2.93 -3.05
N ASP A 139 17.46 3.03 -3.68
CA ASP A 139 18.34 4.22 -3.76
C ASP A 139 17.57 5.49 -4.16
N SER A 140 16.56 5.34 -5.04
CA SER A 140 15.71 6.46 -5.50
C SER A 140 14.86 7.11 -4.40
N THR A 141 14.61 6.38 -3.31
CA THR A 141 13.80 6.81 -2.15
C THR A 141 14.59 6.81 -0.85
N ASP A 142 15.78 6.23 -0.86
CA ASP A 142 16.67 6.12 0.27
C ASP A 142 17.32 7.47 0.62
N ARG A 143 17.23 7.85 1.89
CA ARG A 143 17.81 9.08 2.47
C ARG A 143 19.07 8.79 3.29
N CYS A 144 19.41 7.52 3.49
CA CYS A 144 20.53 7.04 4.27
C CYS A 144 21.28 5.92 3.51
N PRO A 145 21.98 6.25 2.40
CA PRO A 145 22.53 5.29 1.41
C PRO A 145 23.77 4.52 1.88
N ARG A 146 24.01 4.48 3.19
CA ARG A 146 25.19 3.84 3.79
C ARG A 146 24.83 3.18 5.12
N THR A 147 23.75 2.43 5.14
CA THR A 147 23.31 1.68 6.31
C THR A 147 24.32 0.63 6.74
N ALA A 148 24.76 0.72 8.00
CA ALA A 148 25.68 -0.25 8.59
C ALA A 148 25.08 -1.66 8.56
N ILE A 149 25.92 -2.68 8.38
CA ILE A 149 25.47 -4.09 8.27
C ILE A 149 24.56 -4.52 9.44
N ALA A 150 24.87 -4.08 10.66
CA ALA A 150 24.08 -4.39 11.85
C ALA A 150 22.72 -3.67 11.91
N ALA A 151 22.53 -2.62 11.10
CA ALA A 151 21.35 -1.77 11.09
C ALA A 151 20.38 -2.07 9.94
N LYS A 152 20.80 -2.81 8.90
CA LYS A 152 19.97 -3.13 7.70
C LYS A 152 18.59 -3.71 8.00
N SER A 153 18.48 -4.56 9.03
CA SER A 153 17.19 -5.13 9.45
C SER A 153 16.33 -4.19 10.31
N PHE A 154 16.80 -2.97 10.55
CA PHE A 154 16.21 -1.99 11.45
C PHE A 154 16.19 -0.60 10.80
N VAL A 155 15.86 -0.52 9.52
CA VAL A 155 15.68 0.76 8.81
C VAL A 155 14.21 1.17 8.76
N ASN A 156 13.95 2.46 8.58
CA ASN A 156 12.61 3.00 8.31
C ASN A 156 12.28 2.95 6.81
N ILE A 157 11.13 3.50 6.41
CA ILE A 157 10.73 3.58 4.98
C ILE A 157 11.66 4.43 4.10
N PHE A 158 12.62 5.14 4.69
CA PHE A 158 13.59 6.00 4.03
C PHE A 158 15.03 5.45 4.12
N GLY A 159 15.22 4.19 4.51
CA GLY A 159 16.55 3.55 4.62
C GLY A 159 17.33 3.95 5.87
N CYS A 160 16.78 4.82 6.72
CA CYS A 160 17.52 5.31 7.88
C CYS A 160 17.40 4.37 9.10
N ALA A 161 18.55 4.06 9.72
CA ALA A 161 18.64 3.20 10.90
C ALA A 161 17.78 3.70 12.08
N LEU A 162 16.82 2.89 12.51
CA LEU A 162 15.88 3.19 13.59
C LEU A 162 16.60 3.26 14.95
N PRO A 163 16.39 4.35 15.72
CA PRO A 163 16.96 4.46 17.05
C PRO A 163 16.34 3.44 18.02
N ILE A 164 17.11 3.02 19.02
CA ILE A 164 16.65 2.19 20.13
C ILE A 164 16.02 3.11 21.17
N ALA A 165 14.69 3.18 21.21
CA ALA A 165 13.94 4.10 22.04
C ALA A 165 12.77 3.42 22.78
N THR A 166 12.93 2.16 23.18
CA THR A 166 11.86 1.31 23.72
C THR A 166 11.22 1.87 25.00
N LYS A 167 11.94 2.71 25.76
CA LYS A 167 11.46 3.26 27.04
C LYS A 167 10.55 4.48 26.91
N PHE A 168 10.45 5.09 25.73
CA PHE A 168 9.73 6.35 25.54
C PHE A 168 8.29 6.11 25.07
N ASP A 169 7.31 6.62 25.81
CA ASP A 169 5.89 6.63 25.42
C ASP A 169 5.56 7.81 24.50
N ILE A 170 6.27 8.93 24.69
CA ILE A 170 6.12 10.15 23.90
C ILE A 170 7.29 10.18 22.92
N ARG A 171 7.03 9.83 21.67
CA ARG A 171 8.00 9.86 20.57
C ARG A 171 7.27 9.93 19.23
N PRO A 172 7.88 10.47 18.16
CA PRO A 172 7.30 10.38 16.83
C PRO A 172 7.31 8.93 16.32
N ASP A 173 6.55 8.67 15.27
CA ASP A 173 6.65 7.40 14.55
C ASP A 173 7.94 7.39 13.71
N PHE A 174 9.00 6.81 14.28
CA PHE A 174 10.30 6.71 13.59
C PHE A 174 10.25 5.91 12.29
N ASN A 175 9.26 5.04 12.10
CA ASN A 175 9.13 4.26 10.87
C ASN A 175 8.60 5.12 9.70
N ALA A 176 7.74 6.10 9.99
CA ALA A 176 7.12 6.95 8.98
C ALA A 176 7.74 8.36 8.87
N THR A 177 8.59 8.73 9.84
CA THR A 177 9.21 10.06 9.91
C THR A 177 10.61 10.03 9.29
N ASP A 178 10.96 11.11 8.58
CA ASP A 178 12.35 11.33 8.15
C ASP A 178 13.23 11.69 9.36
N ILE A 179 13.94 10.70 9.88
CA ILE A 179 14.80 10.82 11.07
C ILE A 179 16.18 11.44 10.79
N ASN A 180 16.51 11.71 9.52
CA ASN A 180 17.78 12.33 9.09
C ASN A 180 17.64 13.85 8.85
N GLY A 181 16.52 14.45 9.23
CA GLY A 181 16.22 15.84 8.91
C GLY A 181 15.10 16.47 9.72
N MET A 182 14.82 15.95 10.92
CA MET A 182 13.66 16.42 11.69
C MET A 182 13.86 17.86 12.16
N GLN A 183 12.81 18.68 12.04
CA GLN A 183 12.80 20.07 12.52
C GLN A 183 12.34 20.20 13.99
N SER A 184 11.66 19.18 14.50
CA SER A 184 11.22 19.08 15.88
C SER A 184 11.26 17.64 16.35
N LEU A 185 11.52 17.45 17.64
CA LEU A 185 11.53 16.14 18.28
C LEU A 185 11.00 16.28 19.70
N GLU A 186 10.08 15.41 20.07
CA GLU A 186 9.68 15.23 21.47
C GLU A 186 10.03 13.81 21.90
N LEU A 187 10.73 13.68 23.02
CA LEU A 187 11.05 12.42 23.66
C LEU A 187 10.62 12.47 25.12
N GLY A 188 9.82 11.52 25.56
CA GLY A 188 9.27 11.55 26.91
C GLY A 188 8.70 10.23 27.41
N ILE A 189 8.47 10.21 28.71
CA ILE A 189 7.79 9.14 29.44
C ILE A 189 6.60 9.79 30.12
N LEU A 190 5.39 9.29 29.86
CA LEU A 190 4.14 9.91 30.33
C LEU A 190 4.12 10.09 31.85
N ALA A 191 4.78 9.19 32.58
CA ALA A 191 4.85 9.22 34.04
C ALA A 191 5.76 10.34 34.60
N PHE A 192 6.78 10.79 33.87
CA PHE A 192 7.87 11.59 34.45
C PHE A 192 8.09 12.93 33.75
N GLY A 193 7.96 13.00 32.43
CA GLY A 193 8.25 14.21 31.69
C GLY A 193 8.62 13.97 30.23
N LYS A 194 8.93 15.06 29.53
CA LYS A 194 9.45 15.06 28.16
C LYS A 194 10.50 16.14 27.95
N VAL A 195 11.33 15.91 26.94
CA VAL A 195 12.23 16.89 26.34
C VAL A 195 11.70 17.22 24.95
N SER A 196 11.58 18.52 24.65
CA SER A 196 11.10 19.05 23.38
C SER A 196 12.20 19.89 22.74
N TYR A 197 12.58 19.51 21.52
CA TYR A 197 13.49 20.22 20.65
C TYR A 197 12.70 20.83 19.49
N ALA A 198 12.88 22.12 19.22
CA ALA A 198 12.14 22.83 18.17
C ALA A 198 13.09 23.70 17.33
N GLY A 199 12.86 23.73 16.01
CA GLY A 199 13.63 24.54 15.07
C GLY A 199 15.09 24.11 14.94
N LYS A 200 15.38 22.82 15.12
CA LYS A 200 16.73 22.24 15.04
C LYS A 200 16.73 21.17 13.97
N ASN A 201 17.84 21.01 13.24
CA ASN A 201 18.04 19.83 12.42
C ASN A 201 18.53 18.70 13.34
N ILE A 202 17.66 17.73 13.59
CA ILE A 202 17.93 16.62 14.52
C ILE A 202 18.07 15.34 13.71
N LEU A 203 19.25 14.75 13.82
CA LEU A 203 19.65 13.48 13.26
C LEU A 203 19.60 12.45 14.38
N LEU A 204 18.75 11.44 14.22
CA LEU A 204 18.69 10.29 15.14
C LEU A 204 19.45 9.07 14.62
N VAL A 205 20.42 9.32 13.75
CA VAL A 205 21.31 8.31 13.17
C VAL A 205 22.71 8.52 13.71
N LYS A 206 23.40 7.44 14.02
CA LYS A 206 24.77 7.46 14.54
C LYS A 206 25.74 7.11 13.42
N MET A 207 26.61 8.05 13.06
CA MET A 207 27.67 7.76 12.09
C MET A 207 28.84 7.04 12.76
N LEU A 208 29.16 5.83 12.32
CA LEU A 208 30.35 5.08 12.76
C LEU A 208 31.12 4.58 11.54
N ALA A 209 32.41 4.94 11.45
CA ALA A 209 33.27 4.57 10.32
C ALA A 209 32.72 4.95 8.92
N GLY A 210 31.82 5.93 8.84
CA GLY A 210 31.21 6.38 7.58
C GLY A 210 29.95 5.61 7.17
N GLU A 211 29.43 4.77 8.07
CA GLU A 211 28.15 4.05 7.94
C GLU A 211 27.14 4.54 8.98
N ASP A 212 25.86 4.46 8.62
CA ASP A 212 24.71 4.82 9.44
C ASP A 212 24.34 3.66 10.38
N GLU A 213 24.66 3.83 11.66
CA GLU A 213 24.38 2.93 12.76
C GLU A 213 23.18 3.42 13.59
N ARG A 214 22.56 2.50 14.34
CA ARG A 214 21.45 2.80 15.25
C ARG A 214 21.92 3.61 16.45
N LEU A 215 21.20 4.69 16.76
CA LEU A 215 21.39 5.48 17.97
C LEU A 215 20.70 4.84 19.18
N ASN A 216 21.37 4.74 20.33
CA ASN A 216 20.80 4.11 21.53
C ASN A 216 20.25 5.14 22.52
N LEU A 217 19.03 5.62 22.27
CA LEU A 217 18.36 6.59 23.15
C LEU A 217 18.06 5.98 24.54
N ASP A 218 17.77 4.68 24.62
CA ASP A 218 17.48 4.01 25.89
C ASP A 218 18.67 3.95 26.86
N ALA A 219 19.90 3.95 26.33
CA ALA A 219 21.12 3.94 27.14
C ALA A 219 21.55 5.35 27.55
N ASP A 220 21.39 6.32 26.66
CA ASP A 220 22.02 7.64 26.80
C ASP A 220 21.04 8.76 27.20
N LEU A 221 19.73 8.52 27.20
CA LEU A 221 18.71 9.44 27.73
C LEU A 221 17.84 8.74 28.77
N ASN A 222 17.85 9.27 29.99
CA ASN A 222 17.05 8.78 31.10
C ASN A 222 16.14 9.90 31.63
N ILE A 223 14.84 9.60 31.69
CA ILE A 223 13.81 10.50 32.24
C ILE A 223 13.20 9.79 33.45
N SER A 224 13.33 10.40 34.61
CA SER A 224 12.84 9.89 35.88
C SER A 224 12.19 11.01 36.69
N GLN A 225 11.62 10.68 37.84
CA GLN A 225 10.91 11.65 38.66
C GLN A 225 11.79 12.86 39.01
N GLY A 226 11.45 14.03 38.45
CA GLY A 226 12.16 15.28 38.73
C GLY A 226 13.58 15.37 38.17
N LYS A 227 14.03 14.42 37.33
CA LYS A 227 15.40 14.37 36.82
C LYS A 227 15.44 13.83 35.39
N ILE A 228 16.15 14.56 34.52
CA ILE A 228 16.54 14.10 33.18
C ILE A 228 18.06 14.03 33.13
N SER A 229 18.59 12.96 32.57
CA SER A 229 20.03 12.78 32.36
C SER A 229 20.26 12.37 30.91
N LEU A 230 21.21 13.05 30.27
CA LEU A 230 21.57 12.83 28.88
C LEU A 230 23.09 12.76 28.78
N ASN A 231 23.61 11.84 27.98
CA ASN A 231 25.03 11.78 27.65
C ASN A 231 25.32 12.50 26.32
N PRO A 232 25.83 13.75 26.34
CA PRO A 232 26.06 14.52 25.12
C PRO A 232 27.23 13.99 24.28
N GLU A 233 28.12 13.16 24.83
CA GLU A 233 29.20 12.55 24.04
C GLU A 233 28.65 11.52 23.03
N ASN A 234 27.64 10.76 23.45
CA ASN A 234 26.97 9.77 22.61
C ASN A 234 25.76 10.36 21.84
N LEU A 235 25.15 11.43 22.37
CA LEU A 235 23.99 12.12 21.79
C LEU A 235 24.28 13.61 21.55
N PRO A 236 25.29 13.99 20.74
CA PRO A 236 25.76 15.37 20.62
C PRO A 236 24.67 16.35 20.19
N GLN A 237 23.74 15.90 19.34
CA GLN A 237 22.66 16.76 18.86
C GLN A 237 21.56 17.00 19.91
N LEU A 238 21.39 16.06 20.83
CA LEU A 238 20.40 16.16 21.90
C LEU A 238 20.96 16.88 23.14
N GLY A 239 22.27 17.12 23.19
CA GLY A 239 22.92 18.02 24.17
C GLY A 239 22.65 19.51 23.93
N ALA A 240 21.95 19.87 22.85
CA ALA A 240 21.60 21.25 22.49
C ALA A 240 20.53 21.88 23.42
N PRO A 241 20.33 23.21 23.36
CA PRO A 241 19.24 23.86 24.10
C PRO A 241 17.88 23.24 23.80
N ALA A 242 17.11 23.00 24.86
CA ALA A 242 15.82 22.31 24.78
C ALA A 242 14.81 22.86 25.80
N ALA A 243 13.53 22.61 25.54
CA ALA A 243 12.47 22.80 26.52
C ALA A 243 12.21 21.48 27.24
N ILE A 244 12.10 21.52 28.56
CA ILE A 244 11.81 20.36 29.41
C ILE A 244 10.45 20.58 30.06
N THR A 245 9.63 19.53 30.05
CA THR A 245 8.40 19.45 30.83
C THR A 245 8.50 18.28 31.80
N LEU A 246 8.33 18.53 33.09
CA LEU A 246 8.26 17.50 34.12
C LEU A 246 6.82 17.31 34.59
N TYR A 247 6.38 16.07 34.64
CA TYR A 247 5.03 15.68 35.07
C TYR A 247 5.03 15.16 36.52
N ASN A 248 3.84 15.14 37.14
CA ASN A 248 3.64 14.58 38.47
C ASN A 248 4.58 15.18 39.54
N THR A 249 4.89 16.47 39.41
CA THR A 249 5.80 17.18 40.31
C THR A 249 5.06 17.81 41.49
N ASN A 250 5.72 17.95 42.64
CA ASN A 250 5.10 18.48 43.86
C ASN A 250 6.02 19.50 44.55
N PHE A 251 6.49 20.48 43.78
CA PHE A 251 7.42 21.49 44.25
C PHE A 251 6.69 22.69 44.85
N THR A 252 7.18 23.24 45.97
CA THR A 252 6.60 24.46 46.55
C THR A 252 7.21 25.73 45.93
N ASN A 253 8.52 25.71 45.68
CA ASN A 253 9.29 26.75 45.02
C ASN A 253 10.35 26.08 44.13
N PRO A 254 10.00 25.69 42.88
CA PRO A 254 10.89 24.90 42.05
C PRO A 254 12.17 25.69 41.71
N LYS A 255 13.31 25.02 41.83
CA LYS A 255 14.62 25.47 41.35
C LYS A 255 15.17 24.44 40.39
N ILE A 256 15.82 24.88 39.32
CA ILE A 256 16.46 23.98 38.37
C ILE A 256 17.91 23.79 38.77
N LEU A 257 18.32 22.53 38.92
CA LEU A 257 19.70 22.16 39.17
C LEU A 257 20.29 21.51 37.91
N LYS A 258 21.50 21.92 37.52
CA LYS A 258 22.33 21.24 36.52
C LYS A 258 23.55 20.67 37.22
N ASP A 259 23.74 19.35 37.12
CA ASP A 259 24.83 18.60 37.76
C ASP A 259 25.02 18.90 39.26
N GLY A 260 23.91 19.13 39.95
CA GLY A 260 23.87 19.42 41.39
C GLY A 260 24.05 20.89 41.78
N ALA A 261 24.34 21.78 40.83
CA ALA A 261 24.42 23.23 41.05
C ALA A 261 23.19 23.96 40.50
N GLU A 262 22.82 25.10 41.09
CA GLU A 262 21.69 25.90 40.61
C GLU A 262 21.99 26.45 39.20
N CYS A 263 21.11 26.15 38.25
CA CYS A 263 21.29 26.53 36.85
C CYS A 263 20.83 27.98 36.63
N THR A 264 21.78 28.90 36.52
CA THR A 264 21.50 30.34 36.31
C THR A 264 21.06 30.68 34.89
N GLU A 265 21.38 29.83 33.92
CA GLU A 265 21.02 29.99 32.50
C GLU A 265 19.69 29.30 32.15
N CYS A 266 19.14 28.52 33.07
CA CYS A 266 17.85 27.87 32.90
C CYS A 266 16.71 28.85 33.20
N SER A 267 15.62 28.78 32.45
CA SER A 267 14.47 29.68 32.62
C SER A 267 13.18 28.89 32.84
N ILE A 268 12.52 29.10 33.98
CA ILE A 268 11.20 28.51 34.25
C ILE A 268 10.16 29.29 33.45
N LEU A 269 9.47 28.60 32.53
CA LEU A 269 8.41 29.18 31.71
C LEU A 269 7.06 29.15 32.43
N GLY A 270 6.82 28.13 33.25
CA GLY A 270 5.59 28.02 34.02
C GLY A 270 5.56 26.80 34.93
N TYR A 271 4.80 26.89 36.02
CA TYR A 271 4.51 25.77 36.90
C TYR A 271 3.02 25.76 37.25
N ASP A 272 2.31 24.75 36.78
CA ASP A 272 0.93 24.49 37.14
C ASP A 272 0.91 23.52 38.33
N ARG A 273 0.46 24.01 39.49
CA ARG A 273 0.38 23.23 40.74
C ARG A 273 -0.74 22.20 40.72
N ASP A 274 -1.84 22.51 40.04
CA ASP A 274 -3.01 21.63 39.98
C ASP A 274 -2.75 20.49 38.99
N ALA A 275 -2.20 20.83 37.82
CA ALA A 275 -1.74 19.85 36.82
C ALA A 275 -0.38 19.21 37.16
N LYS A 276 0.27 19.65 38.25
CA LYS A 276 1.57 19.14 38.72
C LYS A 276 2.66 19.13 37.64
N THR A 277 2.64 20.14 36.78
CA THR A 277 3.45 20.19 35.56
C THR A 277 4.36 21.41 35.57
N LEU A 278 5.67 21.18 35.46
CA LEU A 278 6.71 22.23 35.42
C LEU A 278 7.33 22.29 34.03
N VAL A 279 7.37 23.48 33.43
CA VAL A 279 7.96 23.73 32.11
C VAL A 279 9.11 24.73 32.25
N PHE A 280 10.27 24.40 31.70
CA PHE A 280 11.45 25.25 31.72
C PHE A 280 12.35 25.01 30.50
N THR A 281 13.26 25.93 30.22
CA THR A 281 14.28 25.78 29.19
C THR A 281 15.66 25.54 29.81
N VAL A 282 16.48 24.79 29.09
CA VAL A 282 17.90 24.57 29.42
C VAL A 282 18.77 24.99 28.23
N PRO A 283 19.95 25.58 28.47
CA PRO A 283 20.91 25.89 27.40
C PRO A 283 21.58 24.64 26.82
N GLY A 284 21.49 23.51 27.52
CA GLY A 284 22.05 22.21 27.15
C GLY A 284 22.12 21.29 28.37
N PHE A 285 22.42 20.01 28.13
CA PHE A 285 22.49 18.98 29.17
C PHE A 285 23.85 18.90 29.84
#